data_AF-A0A3C1RZY0-F1
#
_entry.id   AF-A0A3C1RZY0-F1
#
_cell.length_a   1.000
_cell.length_b   1.000
_cell.length_c   1.000
_cell.angle_alpha   90.00
_cell.angle_beta   90.00
_cell.angle_gamma   90.00
#
_symmetry.space_group_name_H-M   'P 1'
#
loop_
_entity.id
_entity.type
_entity.pdbx_description
1 polymer ?
#
loop_
_entity_poly.entity_id
_entity_poly.type
_entity_poly.pdbx_seq_one_letter_code
_entity_poly.pdbx_strand_id
1 'polypeptide(L)'
;KQSLFWETNKIATPSENSSENSDISLNSALNEEVPENNLVDDGPSDIIVSDEDDIYSDIDNIEMLEETKTSLPFVEQLKQYANKTALNCVQVNGLLKLIHNNKKSIGKEDVINISGVPKTYKTLFKISNKKVKDKIIAIQPDHKLYYFGLAKQILFYLKQYPIHSLDALQPSNTLELIWNTDGMKLYQSRDESAWPILCYIKNLFPRKVFEVLLTTGTGKPNLEFIKPFVDELKELMQNGLVFKDSTSKERTFKVHMVAAVCDAPARADIKCIKHHNSYAGCDFCMIEGTYIGNYKNGVKQPGGTMTFQGSEDWIMRTDANFRNQEQKEHPC
;
A
#
# COMPACT_ATOMS: atom_id res chain seq x y z
N LYS A 1 2.08 26.17 6.92
CA LYS A 1 0.92 27.08 6.78
C LYS A 1 0.14 26.66 5.54
N GLN A 2 -0.80 25.74 5.70
CA GLN A 2 -1.87 25.41 4.76
C GLN A 2 -3.07 25.06 5.65
N SER A 3 -4.11 25.90 5.58
CA SER A 3 -5.41 25.72 6.25
C SER A 3 -6.18 24.60 5.53
N LEU A 4 -6.59 23.52 6.20
CA LEU A 4 -7.88 23.40 6.90
C LEU A 4 -9.06 24.01 6.12
N PHE A 5 -9.78 23.17 5.37
CA PHE A 5 -11.18 23.37 5.00
C PHE A 5 -11.86 22.00 4.83
N TRP A 6 -12.59 21.57 5.86
CA TRP A 6 -13.77 20.72 5.73
C TRP A 6 -14.70 21.03 6.91
N GLU A 7 -15.96 21.34 6.61
CA GLU A 7 -17.18 21.41 7.44
C GLU A 7 -18.13 22.36 6.68
N THR A 8 -19.43 22.17 6.46
CA THR A 8 -20.42 21.08 6.58
C THR A 8 -21.65 21.61 5.82
N ASN A 9 -22.43 20.75 5.16
CA ASN A 9 -23.72 21.12 4.60
C ASN A 9 -24.75 21.47 5.70
N LYS A 10 -25.57 22.53 5.52
CA LYS A 10 -27.04 22.44 5.54
C LYS A 10 -27.82 23.76 5.33
N ILE A 11 -28.87 23.62 4.49
CA ILE A 11 -30.21 24.27 4.46
C ILE A 11 -30.38 25.54 3.60
N ALA A 12 -31.33 25.44 2.66
CA ALA A 12 -31.85 26.45 1.76
C ALA A 12 -33.14 27.10 2.29
N THR A 13 -33.40 28.37 1.95
CA THR A 13 -34.61 28.94 1.32
C THR A 13 -34.53 30.49 1.24
N PRO A 14 -35.32 31.18 0.38
CA PRO A 14 -34.82 32.23 -0.52
C PRO A 14 -35.35 33.65 -0.25
N SER A 15 -34.68 34.67 -0.80
CA SER A 15 -35.33 35.92 -1.28
C SER A 15 -34.37 36.82 -2.09
N GLU A 16 -34.77 37.09 -3.33
CA GLU A 16 -34.81 38.36 -4.08
C GLU A 16 -33.61 39.34 -4.18
N ASN A 17 -33.30 39.60 -5.46
CA ASN A 17 -33.04 40.88 -6.12
C ASN A 17 -31.67 41.60 -6.08
N SER A 18 -31.20 41.85 -7.31
CA SER A 18 -30.70 43.11 -7.89
C SER A 18 -29.21 43.22 -8.26
N SER A 19 -29.04 43.35 -9.59
CA SER A 19 -28.29 44.36 -10.33
C SER A 19 -26.74 44.37 -10.38
N GLU A 20 -26.29 44.21 -11.63
CA GLU A 20 -25.41 45.12 -12.39
C GLU A 20 -23.88 45.03 -12.30
N ASN A 21 -23.30 44.83 -13.50
CA ASN A 21 -22.11 45.48 -14.11
C ASN A 21 -20.74 45.26 -13.44
N SER A 22 -19.60 45.15 -14.12
CA SER A 22 -19.18 45.28 -15.53
C SER A 22 -17.70 44.88 -15.61
N ASP A 23 -17.28 44.38 -16.78
CA ASP A 23 -15.98 44.44 -17.47
C ASP A 23 -14.71 44.92 -16.74
N ILE A 24 -13.58 44.26 -17.02
CA ILE A 24 -12.40 44.84 -17.72
C ILE A 24 -11.35 43.74 -18.00
N SER A 25 -10.98 43.63 -19.28
CA SER A 25 -9.81 42.91 -19.82
C SER A 25 -8.50 43.67 -19.56
N LEU A 26 -7.35 42.97 -19.59
CA LEU A 26 -6.20 43.26 -20.48
C LEU A 26 -4.97 42.38 -20.14
N ASN A 27 -4.55 41.54 -21.12
CA ASN A 27 -3.22 41.42 -21.76
C ASN A 27 -1.94 41.59 -20.89
N SER A 28 -0.81 40.88 -21.08
CA SER A 28 -0.26 40.12 -22.21
C SER A 28 1.13 39.57 -21.84
N ALA A 29 1.52 38.49 -22.52
CA ALA A 29 2.88 38.15 -23.01
C ALA A 29 4.02 37.91 -21.99
N LEU A 30 4.66 36.74 -22.10
CA LEU A 30 5.89 36.57 -22.89
C LEU A 30 6.23 35.08 -23.06
N ASN A 31 6.49 34.72 -24.32
CA ASN A 31 7.02 33.44 -24.78
C ASN A 31 8.52 33.34 -24.46
N GLU A 32 9.02 32.12 -24.26
CA GLU A 32 10.32 31.71 -24.81
C GLU A 32 10.30 30.18 -25.04
N GLU A 33 10.41 29.80 -26.32
CA GLU A 33 10.61 28.44 -26.83
C GLU A 33 12.11 28.13 -26.96
N VAL A 34 12.43 26.85 -27.26
CA VAL A 34 13.57 26.28 -28.06
C VAL A 34 14.34 25.18 -27.29
N PRO A 35 14.74 24.02 -27.87
CA PRO A 35 14.15 23.18 -28.94
C PRO A 35 14.22 21.63 -28.65
N GLU A 36 13.61 20.85 -29.55
CA GLU A 36 13.70 19.38 -29.67
C GLU A 36 15.11 18.90 -30.08
N ASN A 37 15.49 17.68 -29.65
CA ASN A 37 16.40 16.83 -30.41
C ASN A 37 16.09 15.34 -30.25
N ASN A 38 16.19 14.65 -31.38
CA ASN A 38 15.73 13.29 -31.67
C ASN A 38 16.53 12.17 -30.99
N LEU A 39 15.80 11.09 -30.72
CA LEU A 39 16.29 9.76 -30.37
C LEU A 39 16.92 9.07 -31.59
N VAL A 40 18.06 8.39 -31.37
CA VAL A 40 18.48 7.25 -32.18
C VAL A 40 18.64 6.05 -31.23
N ASP A 41 17.99 4.97 -31.63
CA ASP A 41 17.93 3.62 -31.06
C ASP A 41 19.19 2.82 -31.44
N ASP A 42 19.76 2.11 -30.47
CA ASP A 42 20.41 0.80 -30.66
C ASP A 42 20.70 0.19 -29.27
N GLY A 43 20.03 -0.93 -28.94
CA GLY A 43 20.24 -1.69 -27.68
C GLY A 43 21.44 -2.64 -27.73
N PRO A 44 21.47 -3.69 -26.88
CA PRO A 44 21.30 -3.70 -25.43
C PRO A 44 22.66 -3.96 -24.74
N SER A 45 22.88 -3.45 -23.53
CA SER A 45 24.02 -3.87 -22.70
C SER A 45 23.70 -3.83 -21.23
N ASP A 46 24.25 -4.83 -20.57
CA ASP A 46 24.02 -5.29 -19.20
C ASP A 46 24.27 -4.26 -18.08
N ILE A 47 23.56 -4.46 -16.98
CA ILE A 47 23.89 -4.11 -15.58
C ILE A 47 24.43 -2.70 -15.34
N ILE A 48 23.60 -1.78 -14.82
CA ILE A 48 24.05 -0.75 -13.84
C ILE A 48 22.94 -0.49 -12.80
N VAL A 49 23.38 -0.47 -11.55
CA VAL A 49 22.72 0.01 -10.33
C VAL A 49 22.88 1.53 -10.26
N SER A 50 21.79 2.27 -10.07
CA SER A 50 21.71 3.45 -9.19
C SER A 50 20.36 4.16 -9.38
N ASP A 51 19.70 4.46 -8.28
CA ASP A 51 19.24 5.81 -7.94
C ASP A 51 18.97 5.78 -6.42
N GLU A 52 20.04 6.01 -5.66
CA GLU A 52 19.94 6.60 -4.33
C GLU A 52 19.67 8.08 -4.55
N ASP A 53 18.58 8.60 -3.99
CA ASP A 53 18.57 9.89 -3.31
C ASP A 53 17.27 9.99 -2.46
N ASP A 54 17.41 10.65 -1.30
CA ASP A 54 16.39 11.00 -0.29
C ASP A 54 16.08 10.01 0.85
N ILE A 55 17.10 9.48 1.55
CA ILE A 55 17.00 9.23 3.01
C ILE A 55 18.33 9.57 3.71
N TYR A 56 18.69 10.86 3.77
CA TYR A 56 19.75 11.34 4.67
C TYR A 56 19.25 12.59 5.39
N SER A 57 18.52 12.42 6.49
CA SER A 57 18.36 13.51 7.47
C SER A 57 18.38 13.09 8.94
N ASP A 58 18.31 11.80 9.30
CA ASP A 58 18.02 11.42 10.70
C ASP A 58 19.11 10.55 11.37
N ILE A 59 20.37 10.60 10.90
CA ILE A 59 21.48 9.82 11.49
C ILE A 59 22.02 10.41 12.82
N ASP A 60 21.59 11.61 13.22
CA ASP A 60 22.20 12.29 14.37
C ASP A 60 21.59 11.95 15.75
N ASN A 61 20.63 11.02 15.85
CA ASN A 61 20.13 10.55 17.15
C ASN A 61 20.56 9.12 17.46
N ILE A 62 21.87 8.90 17.53
CA ILE A 62 22.45 7.74 18.22
C ILE A 62 22.39 8.05 19.73
N GLU A 63 21.28 7.71 20.37
CA GLU A 63 21.28 7.52 21.83
C GLU A 63 22.27 6.39 22.15
N MET A 64 23.34 6.75 22.87
CA MET A 64 24.30 5.81 23.44
C MET A 64 23.56 4.89 24.43
N LEU A 65 23.30 3.66 24.01
CA LEU A 65 22.74 2.63 24.88
C LEU A 65 23.74 2.30 26.00
N GLU A 66 23.28 2.48 27.24
CA GLU A 66 23.97 2.05 28.45
C GLU A 66 24.27 0.54 28.42
N GLU A 67 25.52 0.21 28.75
CA GLU A 67 26.05 -1.15 28.78
C GLU A 67 25.38 -2.01 29.86
N THR A 68 24.51 -2.93 29.43
CA THR A 68 24.13 -4.08 30.26
C THR A 68 24.90 -5.32 29.80
N LYS A 69 25.78 -5.80 30.69
CA LYS A 69 26.72 -6.91 30.48
C LYS A 69 26.00 -8.26 30.37
N THR A 70 25.49 -8.59 29.19
CA THR A 70 25.57 -9.95 28.62
C THR A 70 25.46 -9.83 27.10
N SER A 71 26.61 -9.72 26.43
CA SER A 71 26.68 -9.61 24.96
C SER A 71 25.96 -10.79 24.30
N LEU A 72 24.89 -10.51 23.55
CA LEU A 72 24.18 -11.51 22.76
C LEU A 72 25.16 -12.26 21.84
N PRO A 73 24.92 -13.54 21.50
CA PRO A 73 25.78 -14.25 20.54
C PRO A 73 25.90 -13.49 19.21
N PHE A 74 27.06 -13.54 18.56
CA PHE A 74 27.34 -12.80 17.31
C PHE A 74 26.26 -12.98 16.23
N VAL A 75 25.75 -14.20 16.05
CA VAL A 75 24.68 -14.50 15.08
C VAL A 75 23.37 -13.76 15.42
N GLU A 76 23.08 -13.55 16.70
CA GLU A 76 21.90 -12.81 17.14
C GLU A 76 22.09 -11.29 17.01
N GLN A 77 23.30 -10.79 17.30
CA GLN A 77 23.65 -9.40 17.00
C GLN A 77 23.54 -9.09 15.50
N LEU A 78 24.02 -10.01 14.64
CA LEU A 78 23.92 -9.87 13.19
C LEU A 78 22.46 -9.81 12.72
N LYS A 79 21.57 -10.61 13.32
CA LYS A 79 20.13 -10.56 13.04
C LYS A 79 19.52 -9.24 13.49
N GLN A 80 19.82 -8.80 14.71
CA GLN A 80 19.32 -7.54 15.23
C GLN A 80 19.78 -6.36 14.37
N TYR A 81 21.05 -6.34 13.98
CA TYR A 81 21.58 -5.32 13.08
C TYR A 81 20.87 -5.33 11.74
N ALA A 82 20.82 -6.48 11.05
CA ALA A 82 20.15 -6.59 9.75
C ALA A 82 18.68 -6.16 9.79
N ASN A 83 17.96 -6.48 10.88
CA ASN A 83 16.58 -6.02 11.07
C ASN A 83 16.51 -4.52 11.37
N LYS A 84 17.39 -3.99 12.23
CA LYS A 84 17.43 -2.58 12.63
C LYS A 84 17.76 -1.67 11.45
N THR A 85 18.65 -2.10 10.56
CA THR A 85 19.06 -1.33 9.37
C THR A 85 18.31 -1.74 8.10
N ALA A 86 17.29 -2.61 8.21
CA ALA A 86 16.44 -3.05 7.10
C ALA A 86 17.22 -3.62 5.88
N LEU A 87 18.29 -4.39 6.12
CA LEU A 87 19.05 -5.02 5.05
C LEU A 87 18.21 -6.04 4.27
N ASN A 88 18.21 -5.94 2.95
CA ASN A 88 17.52 -6.90 2.09
C ASN A 88 18.28 -8.24 1.99
N CYS A 89 17.62 -9.28 1.46
CA CYS A 89 18.18 -10.63 1.43
C CYS A 89 19.46 -10.76 0.58
N VAL A 90 19.64 -9.89 -0.43
CA VAL A 90 20.85 -9.84 -1.26
C VAL A 90 22.00 -9.24 -0.46
N GLN A 91 21.77 -8.11 0.22
CA GLN A 91 22.75 -7.47 1.10
C GLN A 91 23.18 -8.40 2.24
N VAL A 92 22.23 -9.06 2.91
CA VAL A 92 22.55 -10.04 3.97
C VAL A 92 23.37 -11.20 3.42
N ASN A 93 23.03 -11.75 2.26
CA ASN A 93 23.84 -12.80 1.64
C ASN A 93 25.24 -12.30 1.25
N GLY A 94 25.36 -11.07 0.76
CA GLY A 94 26.65 -10.43 0.47
C GLY A 94 27.51 -10.31 1.72
N LEU A 95 26.94 -9.82 2.82
CA LEU A 95 27.61 -9.71 4.11
C LEU A 95 28.05 -11.08 4.64
N LEU A 96 27.17 -12.08 4.60
CA LEU A 96 27.51 -13.45 5.00
C LEU A 96 28.64 -14.03 4.15
N LYS A 97 28.64 -13.79 2.83
CA LYS A 97 29.74 -14.18 1.94
C LYS A 97 31.05 -13.51 2.33
N LEU A 98 31.05 -12.20 2.61
CA LEU A 98 32.24 -11.48 3.06
C LEU A 98 32.82 -12.06 4.36
N ILE A 99 31.95 -12.37 5.33
CA ILE A 99 32.34 -12.98 6.61
C ILE A 99 32.99 -14.36 6.37
N HIS A 100 32.42 -15.20 5.49
CA HIS A 100 32.96 -16.52 5.19
C HIS A 100 34.26 -16.45 4.36
N ASN A 101 34.39 -15.50 3.44
CA ASN A 101 35.57 -15.34 2.58
C ASN A 101 36.80 -14.84 3.36
N ASN A 102 36.58 -14.01 4.40
CA ASN A 102 37.67 -13.44 5.20
C ASN A 102 38.02 -14.25 6.45
N LYS A 103 37.51 -15.48 6.57
CA LYS A 103 37.75 -16.41 7.70
C LYS A 103 39.23 -16.68 8.00
N LYS A 104 40.13 -16.49 7.03
CA LYS A 104 41.59 -16.67 7.19
C LYS A 104 42.36 -15.37 7.50
N SER A 105 41.79 -14.21 7.20
CA SER A 105 42.40 -12.89 7.43
C SER A 105 42.06 -12.33 8.82
N ILE A 106 41.00 -12.87 9.44
CA ILE A 106 40.68 -12.65 10.86
C ILE A 106 41.60 -13.59 11.65
N GLY A 107 42.66 -13.01 12.21
CA GLY A 107 43.89 -13.68 12.62
C GLY A 107 43.74 -14.74 13.72
N LYS A 108 44.80 -15.55 13.84
CA LYS A 108 44.98 -16.65 14.80
C LYS A 108 44.93 -16.25 16.28
N GLU A 109 44.67 -14.99 16.63
CA GLU A 109 44.61 -14.53 18.03
C GLU A 109 43.27 -13.89 18.44
N ASP A 110 42.31 -13.68 17.52
CA ASP A 110 41.02 -13.05 17.85
C ASP A 110 39.80 -13.99 17.67
N VAL A 111 39.43 -14.62 18.79
CA VAL A 111 38.11 -14.82 19.46
C VAL A 111 36.80 -14.98 18.65
N ILE A 112 36.67 -14.58 17.39
CA ILE A 112 35.39 -14.70 16.66
C ILE A 112 35.24 -16.13 16.15
N ASN A 113 34.56 -16.96 16.94
CA ASN A 113 34.13 -18.28 16.52
C ASN A 113 33.06 -18.16 15.42
N ILE A 114 33.50 -18.03 14.17
CA ILE A 114 32.65 -17.99 12.97
C ILE A 114 32.06 -19.37 12.65
N SER A 115 32.47 -20.44 13.36
CA SER A 115 31.82 -21.74 13.24
C SER A 115 30.41 -21.64 13.84
N GLY A 116 29.40 -21.69 12.97
CA GLY A 116 28.01 -21.45 13.34
C GLY A 116 27.38 -20.23 12.69
N VAL A 117 28.15 -19.35 12.02
CA VAL A 117 27.57 -18.28 11.21
C VAL A 117 26.88 -18.87 9.96
N PRO A 118 25.59 -18.61 9.76
CA PRO A 118 24.83 -19.10 8.62
C PRO A 118 25.44 -18.69 7.26
N LYS A 119 25.30 -19.53 6.24
CA LYS A 119 25.77 -19.21 4.87
C LYS A 119 24.78 -18.39 4.06
N THR A 120 23.53 -18.39 4.47
CA THR A 120 22.43 -17.72 3.74
C THR A 120 21.53 -16.99 4.72
N TYR A 121 20.88 -15.93 4.24
CA TYR A 121 19.85 -15.22 5.00
C TYR A 121 18.73 -16.16 5.48
N LYS A 122 18.35 -17.17 4.67
CA LYS A 122 17.31 -18.14 5.05
C LYS A 122 17.69 -18.90 6.31
N THR A 123 18.93 -19.37 6.39
CA THR A 123 19.43 -20.07 7.57
C THR A 123 19.59 -19.10 8.75
N LEU A 124 20.03 -17.86 8.49
CA LEU A 124 20.14 -16.81 9.51
C LEU A 124 18.80 -16.52 10.20
N PHE A 125 17.75 -16.29 9.42
CA PHE A 125 16.43 -16.00 9.92
C PHE A 125 15.56 -17.25 10.15
N LYS A 126 16.15 -18.46 10.06
CA LYS A 126 15.47 -19.75 10.19
C LYS A 126 14.21 -19.86 9.29
N ILE A 127 14.26 -19.27 8.10
CA ILE A 127 13.17 -19.29 7.12
C ILE A 127 13.09 -20.70 6.52
N SER A 128 11.99 -21.40 6.79
CA SER A 128 11.67 -22.70 6.19
C SER A 128 10.41 -22.60 5.36
N ASN A 129 10.52 -22.92 4.08
CA ASN A 129 9.38 -22.91 3.14
C ASN A 129 8.46 -24.13 3.32
N LYS A 130 8.85 -25.12 4.14
CA LYS A 130 8.15 -26.42 4.23
C LYS A 130 6.74 -26.27 4.81
N LYS A 131 6.55 -25.37 5.78
CA LYS A 131 5.23 -25.11 6.42
C LYS A 131 4.31 -24.17 5.62
N VAL A 132 4.85 -23.51 4.59
CA VAL A 132 4.11 -22.51 3.80
C VAL A 132 3.34 -23.19 2.66
N LYS A 133 3.94 -24.21 2.04
CA LYS A 133 3.34 -24.89 0.87
C LYS A 133 1.94 -25.46 1.15
N ASP A 134 1.73 -26.03 2.33
CA ASP A 134 0.47 -26.65 2.72
C ASP A 134 -0.67 -25.63 2.98
N LYS A 135 -0.34 -24.33 3.01
CA LYS A 135 -1.29 -23.23 3.24
C LYS A 135 -1.57 -22.40 1.98
N ILE A 136 -0.94 -22.75 0.85
CA ILE A 136 -1.19 -22.08 -0.42
C ILE A 136 -2.45 -22.68 -1.03
N ILE A 137 -3.41 -21.81 -1.32
CA ILE A 137 -4.70 -22.15 -1.93
C ILE A 137 -4.60 -21.80 -3.41
N ALA A 138 -4.93 -22.75 -4.30
CA ALA A 138 -5.15 -22.44 -5.70
C ALA A 138 -6.56 -21.85 -5.85
N ILE A 139 -6.66 -20.64 -6.41
CA ILE A 139 -7.95 -19.94 -6.58
C ILE A 139 -8.39 -19.83 -8.04
N GLN A 140 -7.43 -19.85 -8.97
CA GLN A 140 -7.59 -19.80 -10.42
C GLN A 140 -6.48 -20.66 -11.05
N PRO A 141 -6.58 -21.05 -12.34
CA PRO A 141 -5.59 -21.92 -13.00
C PRO A 141 -4.13 -21.47 -12.78
N ASP A 142 -3.89 -20.16 -12.75
CA ASP A 142 -2.55 -19.57 -12.64
C ASP A 142 -2.33 -18.75 -11.36
N HIS A 143 -3.29 -18.69 -10.43
CA HIS A 143 -3.16 -17.89 -9.20
C HIS A 143 -3.10 -18.74 -7.94
N LYS A 144 -2.13 -18.37 -7.11
CA LYS A 144 -1.89 -18.92 -5.78
C LYS A 144 -2.18 -17.84 -4.75
N LEU A 145 -2.93 -18.22 -3.72
CA LEU A 145 -3.30 -17.35 -2.62
C LEU A 145 -2.71 -17.89 -1.32
N TYR A 146 -2.17 -16.98 -0.52
CA TYR A 146 -1.81 -17.25 0.86
C TYR A 146 -2.58 -16.29 1.77
N TYR A 147 -3.37 -16.85 2.68
CA TYR A 147 -4.14 -16.09 3.65
C TYR A 147 -3.44 -16.08 5.01
N PHE A 148 -3.01 -14.90 5.47
CA PHE A 148 -2.33 -14.74 6.76
C PHE A 148 -3.31 -14.76 7.94
N GLY A 149 -4.55 -14.31 7.69
CA GLY A 149 -5.65 -14.15 8.65
C GLY A 149 -5.66 -12.77 9.29
N LEU A 150 -6.75 -12.03 9.17
CA LEU A 150 -6.89 -10.66 9.68
C LEU A 150 -6.81 -10.64 11.21
N ALA A 151 -7.58 -11.46 11.92
CA ALA A 151 -7.58 -11.51 13.37
C ALA A 151 -6.20 -11.92 13.89
N LYS A 152 -5.60 -12.93 13.25
CA LYS A 152 -4.27 -13.42 13.59
C LYS A 152 -3.21 -12.34 13.46
N GLN A 153 -3.24 -11.55 12.38
CA GLN A 153 -2.29 -10.46 12.19
C GLN A 153 -2.56 -9.33 13.19
N ILE A 154 -3.80 -8.91 13.39
CA ILE A 154 -4.15 -7.90 14.41
C ILE A 154 -3.61 -8.32 15.78
N LEU A 155 -3.91 -9.54 16.24
CA LEU A 155 -3.42 -10.05 17.53
C LEU A 155 -1.90 -10.07 17.62
N PHE A 156 -1.21 -10.45 16.55
CA PHE A 156 0.26 -10.43 16.50
C PHE A 156 0.81 -9.00 16.65
N TYR A 157 0.19 -8.01 16.01
CA TYR A 157 0.63 -6.61 16.10
C TYR A 157 0.27 -5.97 17.44
N LEU A 158 -0.92 -6.23 18.00
CA LEU A 158 -1.34 -5.70 19.31
C LEU A 158 -0.34 -6.07 20.42
N LYS A 159 0.28 -7.27 20.36
CA LYS A 159 1.31 -7.70 21.33
C LYS A 159 2.58 -6.84 21.31
N GLN A 160 2.81 -6.09 20.23
CA GLN A 160 4.01 -5.26 20.08
C GLN A 160 3.81 -3.82 20.56
N TYR A 161 2.58 -3.43 20.89
CA TYR A 161 2.32 -2.08 21.40
C TYR A 161 2.46 -2.06 22.93
N PRO A 162 2.96 -0.95 23.50
CA PRO A 162 2.88 -0.73 24.93
C PRO A 162 1.43 -0.79 25.43
N ILE A 163 1.24 -1.29 26.65
CA ILE A 163 -0.10 -1.45 27.25
C ILE A 163 -0.84 -0.10 27.32
N HIS A 164 -0.14 0.99 27.63
CA HIS A 164 -0.74 2.32 27.72
C HIS A 164 -1.31 2.80 26.37
N SER A 165 -0.71 2.40 25.24
CA SER A 165 -1.24 2.71 23.91
C SER A 165 -2.57 1.98 23.66
N LEU A 166 -2.74 0.78 24.22
CA LEU A 166 -3.98 0.01 24.15
C LEU A 166 -5.04 0.52 25.15
N ASP A 167 -4.62 1.04 26.30
CA ASP A 167 -5.52 1.70 27.27
C ASP A 167 -6.13 2.98 26.70
N ALA A 168 -5.39 3.72 25.88
CA ALA A 168 -5.87 4.93 25.21
C ALA A 168 -7.05 4.70 24.25
N LEU A 169 -7.33 3.44 23.87
CA LEU A 169 -8.49 3.07 23.04
C LEU A 169 -9.79 2.91 23.85
N GLN A 170 -9.74 3.00 25.17
CA GLN A 170 -10.93 2.96 26.02
C GLN A 170 -11.72 4.29 25.94
N PRO A 171 -13.05 4.26 26.19
CA PRO A 171 -13.86 3.07 26.48
C PRO A 171 -14.33 2.31 25.24
N SER A 172 -14.10 2.84 24.02
CA SER A 172 -14.69 2.29 22.80
C SER A 172 -14.15 0.90 22.43
N ASN A 173 -12.87 0.64 22.71
CA ASN A 173 -12.16 -0.57 22.27
C ASN A 173 -12.35 -0.85 20.78
N THR A 174 -12.34 0.21 19.99
CA THR A 174 -12.49 0.12 18.54
C THR A 174 -11.13 0.22 17.88
N LEU A 175 -10.83 -0.71 16.97
CA LEU A 175 -9.68 -0.63 16.08
C LEU A 175 -10.15 -0.07 14.74
N GLU A 176 -9.67 1.13 14.39
CA GLU A 176 -9.97 1.79 13.12
C GLU A 176 -9.08 1.21 12.01
N LEU A 177 -9.62 0.25 11.25
CA LEU A 177 -8.90 -0.44 10.20
C LEU A 177 -8.97 0.34 8.89
N ILE A 178 -7.81 0.55 8.28
CA ILE A 178 -7.67 0.96 6.88
C ILE A 178 -6.95 -0.16 6.15
N TRP A 179 -7.45 -0.50 4.96
CA TRP A 179 -6.84 -1.52 4.12
C TRP A 179 -6.57 -0.99 2.72
N ASN A 180 -5.63 -1.61 2.02
CA ASN A 180 -5.35 -1.34 0.61
C ASN A 180 -5.17 -2.66 -0.16
N THR A 181 -5.27 -2.55 -1.48
CA THR A 181 -4.82 -3.56 -2.43
C THR A 181 -4.37 -2.85 -3.70
N ASP A 182 -3.34 -3.41 -4.33
CA ASP A 182 -2.75 -2.91 -5.57
C ASP A 182 -2.05 -4.07 -6.30
N GLY A 183 -1.89 -3.96 -7.61
CA GLY A 183 -1.17 -4.92 -8.43
C GLY A 183 0.28 -4.52 -8.63
N MET A 184 1.22 -5.41 -8.28
CA MET A 184 2.64 -5.21 -8.54
C MET A 184 3.18 -6.31 -9.45
N LYS A 185 3.84 -5.93 -10.56
CA LYS A 185 4.56 -6.91 -11.39
C LYS A 185 5.70 -7.54 -10.61
N LEU A 186 5.79 -8.86 -10.66
CA LEU A 186 6.88 -9.62 -10.02
C LEU A 186 8.12 -9.68 -10.90
N TYR A 187 7.95 -9.63 -12.22
CA TYR A 187 9.02 -9.65 -13.19
C TYR A 187 8.73 -8.63 -14.29
N GLN A 188 9.79 -8.05 -14.85
CA GLN A 188 9.66 -7.06 -15.93
C GLN A 188 9.21 -7.71 -17.25
N SER A 189 9.69 -8.91 -17.54
CA SER A 189 9.46 -9.63 -18.80
C SER A 189 8.34 -10.67 -18.73
N ARG A 190 7.78 -10.94 -17.55
CA ARG A 190 6.67 -11.88 -17.37
C ARG A 190 5.45 -11.14 -16.90
N ASP A 191 4.29 -11.67 -17.26
CA ASP A 191 3.01 -11.14 -16.81
C ASP A 191 2.64 -11.59 -15.39
N GLU A 192 3.58 -12.16 -14.62
CA GLU A 192 3.28 -12.52 -13.24
C GLU A 192 3.18 -11.27 -12.36
N SER A 193 2.12 -11.20 -11.56
CA SER A 193 1.85 -10.11 -10.64
C SER A 193 1.50 -10.62 -9.25
N ALA A 194 1.69 -9.74 -8.26
CA ALA A 194 1.29 -9.92 -6.88
C ALA A 194 0.22 -8.91 -6.52
N TRP A 195 -0.79 -9.39 -5.79
CA TRP A 195 -1.93 -8.62 -5.30
C TRP A 195 -2.09 -8.88 -3.80
N PRO A 196 -1.51 -8.03 -2.94
CA PRO A 196 -1.69 -8.13 -1.51
C PRO A 196 -2.97 -7.43 -1.05
N ILE A 197 -3.43 -7.83 0.14
CA ILE A 197 -4.26 -6.98 1.01
C ILE A 197 -3.36 -6.59 2.18
N LEU A 198 -3.08 -5.30 2.32
CA LEU A 198 -2.38 -4.77 3.49
C LEU A 198 -3.35 -3.97 4.34
N CYS A 199 -3.05 -3.89 5.62
CA CYS A 199 -3.87 -3.19 6.59
C CYS A 199 -2.98 -2.41 7.56
N TYR A 200 -3.55 -1.38 8.16
CA TYR A 200 -3.03 -0.78 9.39
C TYR A 200 -4.16 -0.29 10.28
N ILE A 201 -3.87 -0.08 11.56
CA ILE A 201 -4.82 0.45 12.54
C ILE A 201 -4.53 1.93 12.74
N LYS A 202 -5.44 2.78 12.29
CA LYS A 202 -5.27 4.25 12.21
C LYS A 202 -5.11 4.91 13.58
N ASN A 203 -5.81 4.39 14.58
CA ASN A 203 -5.84 4.90 15.94
C ASN A 203 -4.82 4.22 16.87
N LEU A 204 -3.83 3.51 16.32
CA LEU A 204 -2.67 2.99 17.06
C LEU A 204 -1.36 3.58 16.52
N PHE A 205 -0.48 3.98 17.44
CA PHE A 205 0.80 4.59 17.12
C PHE A 205 1.97 3.83 17.78
N PRO A 206 3.10 3.64 17.07
CA PRO A 206 3.33 4.01 15.67
C PRO A 206 2.48 3.16 14.71
N ARG A 207 2.03 3.74 13.59
CA ARG A 207 1.25 3.00 12.60
C ARG A 207 2.13 1.95 11.94
N LYS A 208 1.69 0.69 11.99
CA LYS A 208 2.38 -0.44 11.36
C LYS A 208 1.48 -1.06 10.30
N VAL A 209 2.01 -1.17 9.08
CA VAL A 209 1.37 -1.90 7.98
C VAL A 209 1.62 -3.39 8.17
N PHE A 210 0.62 -4.20 7.85
CA PHE A 210 0.71 -5.66 7.92
C PHE A 210 -0.03 -6.32 6.78
N GLU A 211 0.53 -7.44 6.29
CA GLU A 211 -0.05 -8.25 5.23
C GLU A 211 -1.14 -9.15 5.80
N VAL A 212 -2.29 -9.18 5.13
CA VAL A 212 -3.42 -10.05 5.51
C VAL A 212 -3.63 -11.15 4.47
N LEU A 213 -3.35 -10.84 3.21
CA LEU A 213 -3.53 -11.74 2.08
C LEU A 213 -2.46 -11.43 1.03
N LEU A 214 -1.95 -12.46 0.36
CA LEU A 214 -1.12 -12.29 -0.83
C LEU A 214 -1.57 -13.27 -1.91
N THR A 215 -1.90 -12.75 -3.08
CA THR A 215 -2.16 -13.54 -4.28
C THR A 215 -1.05 -13.29 -5.30
N THR A 216 -0.60 -14.34 -5.98
CA THR A 216 0.37 -14.24 -7.08
C THR A 216 -0.08 -15.09 -8.25
N GLY A 217 0.09 -14.61 -9.48
CA GLY A 217 -0.20 -15.37 -10.69
C GLY A 217 -0.05 -14.54 -11.96
N THR A 218 -0.34 -15.13 -13.10
CA THR A 218 -0.33 -14.43 -14.39
C THR A 218 -1.46 -13.40 -14.44
N GLY A 219 -1.12 -12.14 -14.69
CA GLY A 219 -2.05 -11.02 -14.73
C GLY A 219 -2.76 -10.77 -13.41
N LYS A 220 -3.80 -9.93 -13.48
CA LYS A 220 -4.67 -9.58 -12.36
C LYS A 220 -5.58 -10.77 -11.97
N PRO A 221 -5.73 -11.11 -10.68
CA PRO A 221 -6.68 -12.12 -10.23
C PRO A 221 -8.12 -11.61 -10.26
N ASN A 222 -9.08 -12.51 -10.47
CA ASN A 222 -10.50 -12.19 -10.23
C ASN A 222 -10.75 -11.80 -8.77
N LEU A 223 -11.72 -10.91 -8.53
CA LEU A 223 -12.07 -10.35 -7.22
C LEU A 223 -12.36 -11.38 -6.12
N GLU A 224 -12.66 -12.63 -6.47
CA GLU A 224 -12.84 -13.73 -5.50
C GLU A 224 -11.67 -13.89 -4.54
N PHE A 225 -10.45 -13.48 -4.92
CA PHE A 225 -9.28 -13.50 -4.05
C PHE A 225 -9.49 -12.72 -2.74
N ILE A 226 -10.35 -11.70 -2.73
CA ILE A 226 -10.61 -10.86 -1.56
C ILE A 226 -11.56 -11.52 -0.54
N LYS A 227 -12.29 -12.55 -0.97
CA LYS A 227 -13.38 -13.14 -0.19
C LYS A 227 -12.98 -13.60 1.22
N PRO A 228 -11.84 -14.30 1.43
CA PRO A 228 -11.42 -14.70 2.78
C PRO A 228 -11.25 -13.51 3.73
N PHE A 229 -10.71 -12.39 3.23
CA PHE A 229 -10.57 -11.16 4.00
C PHE A 229 -11.91 -10.52 4.35
N VAL A 230 -12.82 -10.39 3.37
CA VAL A 230 -14.13 -9.78 3.59
C VAL A 230 -14.98 -10.58 4.58
N ASP A 231 -14.95 -11.91 4.48
CA ASP A 231 -15.71 -12.78 5.37
C ASP A 231 -15.20 -12.67 6.83
N GLU A 232 -13.88 -12.66 7.05
CA GLU A 232 -13.30 -12.46 8.40
C GLU A 232 -13.50 -11.02 8.90
N LEU A 233 -13.38 -10.01 8.04
CA LEU A 233 -13.61 -8.61 8.40
C LEU A 233 -15.05 -8.39 8.93
N LYS A 234 -16.05 -8.98 8.26
CA LYS A 234 -17.46 -8.89 8.71
C LYS A 234 -17.64 -9.51 10.10
N GLU A 235 -17.03 -10.66 10.35
CA GLU A 235 -17.05 -11.32 11.65
C GLU A 235 -16.46 -10.42 12.74
N LEU A 236 -15.28 -9.83 12.49
CA LEU A 236 -14.60 -8.95 13.44
C LEU A 236 -15.31 -7.61 13.65
N MET A 237 -16.04 -7.10 12.65
CA MET A 237 -16.88 -5.92 12.80
C MET A 237 -18.11 -6.19 13.67
N GLN A 238 -18.68 -7.40 13.57
CA GLN A 238 -19.88 -7.79 14.30
C GLN A 238 -19.57 -8.23 15.74
N ASN A 239 -18.60 -9.14 15.90
CA ASN A 239 -18.32 -9.84 17.15
C ASN A 239 -17.07 -9.29 17.87
N GLY A 240 -16.17 -8.66 17.13
CA GLY A 240 -14.86 -8.25 17.66
C GLY A 240 -13.89 -9.42 17.82
N LEU A 241 -12.71 -9.14 18.36
CA LEU A 241 -11.70 -10.13 18.72
C LEU A 241 -11.26 -9.99 20.17
N VAL A 242 -10.95 -11.12 20.79
CA VAL A 242 -10.44 -11.18 22.15
C VAL A 242 -8.91 -11.12 22.14
N PHE A 243 -8.35 -10.12 22.80
CA PHE A 243 -6.92 -9.93 23.00
C PHE A 243 -6.55 -10.14 24.47
N LYS A 244 -5.50 -10.92 24.71
CA LYS A 244 -4.87 -11.07 26.03
C LYS A 244 -3.51 -10.38 26.00
N ASP A 245 -3.35 -9.38 26.86
CA ASP A 245 -2.07 -8.67 27.00
C ASP A 245 -1.05 -9.50 27.81
N SER A 246 0.16 -8.96 27.98
CA SER A 246 1.24 -9.62 28.72
C SER A 246 0.93 -9.83 30.20
N THR A 247 -0.04 -9.10 30.77
CA THR A 247 -0.51 -9.25 32.14
C THR A 247 -1.66 -10.25 32.26
N SER A 248 -2.01 -10.94 31.17
CA SER A 248 -3.18 -11.81 31.05
C SER A 248 -4.53 -11.11 31.22
N LYS A 249 -4.55 -9.77 31.16
CA LYS A 249 -5.80 -9.02 31.13
C LYS A 249 -6.42 -9.17 29.74
N GLU A 250 -7.69 -9.55 29.74
CA GLU A 250 -8.48 -9.77 28.54
C GLU A 250 -9.20 -8.49 28.12
N ARG A 251 -9.18 -8.20 26.82
CA ARG A 251 -9.86 -7.06 26.20
C ARG A 251 -10.52 -7.52 24.91
N THR A 252 -11.76 -7.11 24.69
CA THR A 252 -12.44 -7.34 23.42
C THR A 252 -12.37 -6.07 22.58
N PHE A 253 -11.80 -6.18 21.38
CA PHE A 253 -11.73 -5.09 20.43
C PHE A 253 -12.71 -5.31 19.29
N LYS A 254 -13.53 -4.31 18.97
CA LYS A 254 -14.33 -4.32 17.74
C LYS A 254 -13.52 -3.71 16.60
N VAL A 255 -13.63 -4.26 15.41
CA VAL A 255 -13.03 -3.67 14.22
C VAL A 255 -14.03 -2.71 13.58
N HIS A 256 -13.57 -1.52 13.21
CA HIS A 256 -14.33 -0.57 12.40
C HIS A 256 -13.55 -0.26 11.13
N MET A 257 -14.12 -0.59 9.97
CA MET A 257 -13.50 -0.27 8.69
C MET A 257 -13.73 1.21 8.38
N VAL A 258 -12.63 1.96 8.28
CA VAL A 258 -12.66 3.40 8.00
C VAL A 258 -12.59 3.68 6.50
N ALA A 259 -11.66 3.03 5.81
CA ALA A 259 -11.46 3.22 4.38
C ALA A 259 -10.79 2.02 3.71
N ALA A 260 -11.09 1.87 2.42
CA ALA A 260 -10.28 1.14 1.46
C ALA A 260 -9.47 2.16 0.64
N VAL A 261 -8.15 2.07 0.67
CA VAL A 261 -7.25 2.96 -0.08
C VAL A 261 -6.74 2.20 -1.28
N CYS A 262 -7.15 2.58 -2.48
CA CYS A 262 -6.75 1.90 -3.71
C CYS A 262 -6.49 2.95 -4.80
N ASP A 263 -5.61 2.63 -5.74
CA ASP A 263 -5.48 3.40 -6.97
C ASP A 263 -6.80 3.35 -7.78
N ALA A 264 -6.94 4.21 -8.79
CA ALA A 264 -8.19 4.29 -9.54
C ALA A 264 -8.57 2.97 -10.24
N PRO A 265 -7.63 2.23 -10.87
CA PRO A 265 -7.90 0.88 -11.38
C PRO A 265 -8.42 -0.11 -10.33
N ALA A 266 -7.69 -0.38 -9.25
CA ALA A 266 -8.10 -1.38 -8.27
C ALA A 266 -9.36 -0.96 -7.53
N ARG A 267 -9.57 0.35 -7.28
CA ARG A 267 -10.81 0.87 -6.71
C ARG A 267 -12.02 0.57 -7.60
N ALA A 268 -11.87 0.77 -8.91
CA ALA A 268 -12.96 0.49 -9.85
C ALA A 268 -13.35 -0.99 -9.82
N ASP A 269 -12.36 -1.87 -9.79
CA ASP A 269 -12.58 -3.31 -9.70
C ASP A 269 -13.29 -3.70 -8.40
N ILE A 270 -12.80 -3.23 -7.25
CA ILE A 270 -13.40 -3.56 -5.94
C ILE A 270 -14.83 -3.03 -5.82
N LYS A 271 -15.11 -1.84 -6.36
CA LYS A 271 -16.45 -1.25 -6.38
C LYS A 271 -17.35 -1.86 -7.46
N CYS A 272 -16.82 -2.72 -8.33
CA CYS A 272 -17.49 -3.23 -9.52
C CYS A 272 -18.04 -2.10 -10.42
N ILE A 273 -17.27 -1.03 -10.60
CA ILE A 273 -17.59 0.08 -11.50
C ILE A 273 -16.65 0.06 -12.71
N LYS A 274 -16.93 0.92 -13.70
CA LYS A 274 -16.04 1.08 -14.84
C LYS A 274 -14.84 1.93 -14.44
N HIS A 275 -13.71 1.71 -15.11
CA HIS A 275 -12.51 2.51 -14.89
C HIS A 275 -12.73 3.97 -15.28
N HIS A 276 -11.92 4.85 -14.67
CA HIS A 276 -11.91 6.30 -14.88
C HIS A 276 -11.77 6.73 -16.35
N ASN A 277 -11.22 5.89 -17.22
CA ASN A 277 -11.05 6.15 -18.65
C ASN A 277 -12.27 5.79 -19.52
N SER A 278 -13.37 5.34 -18.92
CA SER A 278 -14.60 4.99 -19.64
C SER A 278 -15.59 6.15 -19.67
N TYR A 279 -16.55 6.10 -20.61
CA TYR A 279 -17.68 7.03 -20.66
C TYR A 279 -18.48 7.03 -19.35
N ALA A 280 -18.71 5.86 -18.76
CA ALA A 280 -19.31 5.70 -17.43
C ALA A 280 -18.28 5.71 -16.28
N GLY A 281 -17.19 6.48 -16.41
CA GLY A 281 -16.00 6.35 -15.54
C GLY A 281 -16.02 7.20 -14.27
N CYS A 282 -17.00 8.09 -14.09
CA CYS A 282 -17.08 8.90 -12.88
C CYS A 282 -17.41 8.03 -11.66
N ASP A 283 -16.59 8.11 -10.62
CA ASP A 283 -16.69 7.28 -9.40
C ASP A 283 -17.82 7.72 -8.46
N PHE A 284 -18.29 8.97 -8.61
CA PHE A 284 -19.22 9.63 -7.69
C PHE A 284 -20.61 9.88 -8.27
N CYS A 285 -20.74 10.12 -9.57
CA CYS A 285 -21.99 10.49 -10.20
C CYS A 285 -22.22 9.73 -11.51
N MET A 286 -23.43 9.84 -12.03
CA MET A 286 -23.88 9.16 -13.24
C MET A 286 -23.56 9.93 -14.52
N ILE A 287 -22.70 10.94 -14.46
CA ILE A 287 -22.34 11.74 -15.63
C ILE A 287 -21.59 10.89 -16.66
N GLU A 288 -21.93 11.08 -17.92
CA GLU A 288 -21.23 10.46 -19.04
C GLU A 288 -20.04 11.34 -19.44
N GLY A 289 -18.87 10.72 -19.54
CA GLY A 289 -17.65 11.37 -20.00
C GLY A 289 -17.67 11.60 -21.51
N THR A 290 -16.90 12.57 -21.97
CA THR A 290 -16.64 12.83 -23.38
C THR A 290 -15.16 12.61 -23.66
N TYR A 291 -14.86 11.82 -24.70
CA TYR A 291 -13.49 11.61 -25.15
C TYR A 291 -13.03 12.80 -25.99
N ILE A 292 -12.01 13.50 -25.51
CA ILE A 292 -11.35 14.59 -26.24
C ILE A 292 -10.05 14.05 -26.82
N GLY A 293 -10.00 13.94 -28.15
CA GLY A 293 -8.79 13.53 -28.85
C GLY A 293 -7.71 14.61 -28.82
N ASN A 294 -6.45 14.19 -28.86
CA ASN A 294 -5.32 15.11 -28.98
C ASN A 294 -5.18 15.62 -30.42
N TYR A 295 -4.89 16.91 -30.62
CA TYR A 295 -4.63 17.49 -31.94
C TYR A 295 -3.35 18.33 -31.90
N LYS A 296 -2.51 18.22 -32.94
CA LYS A 296 -1.32 19.07 -33.18
C LYS A 296 -1.40 19.58 -34.61
N ASN A 297 -1.36 20.91 -34.80
CA ASN A 297 -1.52 21.58 -36.11
C ASN A 297 -2.77 21.13 -36.90
N GLY A 298 -3.90 20.92 -36.21
CA GLY A 298 -5.14 20.45 -36.83
C GLY A 298 -5.16 18.95 -37.19
N VAL A 299 -4.08 18.21 -36.94
CA VAL A 299 -3.99 16.77 -37.20
C VAL A 299 -4.21 15.98 -35.90
N LYS A 300 -5.16 15.03 -35.94
CA LYS A 300 -5.47 14.14 -34.82
C LYS A 300 -4.25 13.29 -34.47
N GLN A 301 -3.87 13.30 -33.20
CA GLN A 301 -2.77 12.50 -32.65
C GLN A 301 -3.30 11.22 -32.01
N PRO A 302 -2.46 10.19 -31.84
CA PRO A 302 -2.76 9.06 -30.98
C PRO A 302 -3.04 9.52 -29.54
N GLY A 303 -4.04 8.91 -28.91
CA GLY A 303 -4.44 9.24 -27.55
C GLY A 303 -5.40 10.43 -27.44
N GLY A 304 -5.73 10.72 -26.20
CA GLY A 304 -6.76 11.68 -25.81
C GLY A 304 -7.13 11.47 -24.35
N THR A 305 -8.06 12.27 -23.86
CA THR A 305 -8.43 12.29 -22.45
C THR A 305 -9.93 12.08 -22.32
N MET A 306 -10.34 11.18 -21.43
CA MET A 306 -11.73 11.11 -21.01
C MET A 306 -12.01 12.29 -20.08
N THR A 307 -12.98 13.12 -20.43
CA THR A 307 -13.33 14.32 -19.66
C THR A 307 -14.76 14.24 -19.15
N PHE A 308 -14.98 14.61 -17.90
CA PHE A 308 -16.30 14.67 -17.30
C PHE A 308 -16.63 16.14 -17.07
N GLN A 309 -17.28 16.76 -18.07
CA GLN A 309 -17.63 18.18 -18.01
C GLN A 309 -18.86 18.34 -17.13
N GLY A 310 -18.71 19.00 -15.97
CA GLY A 310 -19.81 19.21 -15.05
C GLY A 310 -20.93 20.02 -15.71
N SER A 311 -22.15 19.50 -15.67
CA SER A 311 -23.37 20.30 -15.79
C SER A 311 -23.83 20.72 -14.39
N GLU A 312 -24.66 21.76 -14.28
CA GLU A 312 -25.24 22.16 -12.99
C GLU A 312 -26.18 21.06 -12.42
N ASP A 313 -26.65 20.13 -13.26
CA ASP A 313 -27.66 19.10 -12.96
C ASP A 313 -27.12 17.66 -12.95
N TRP A 314 -26.01 17.41 -12.24
CA TRP A 314 -25.42 16.08 -12.16
C TRP A 314 -26.06 15.23 -11.06
N ILE A 315 -26.44 14.00 -11.42
CA ILE A 315 -27.08 13.04 -10.50
C ILE A 315 -25.99 12.24 -9.78
N MET A 316 -25.91 12.39 -8.46
CA MET A 316 -25.01 11.59 -7.61
C MET A 316 -25.38 10.12 -7.66
N ARG A 317 -24.37 9.25 -7.73
CA ARG A 317 -24.56 7.82 -7.60
C ARG A 317 -24.90 7.51 -6.15
N THR A 318 -25.92 6.70 -5.96
CA THR A 318 -26.38 6.25 -4.65
C THR A 318 -26.27 4.73 -4.60
N ASP A 319 -26.23 4.19 -3.39
CA ASP A 319 -26.31 2.74 -3.19
C ASP A 319 -27.55 2.11 -3.85
N ALA A 320 -28.67 2.84 -3.88
CA ALA A 320 -29.92 2.37 -4.46
C ALA A 320 -29.84 2.29 -5.98
N ASN A 321 -29.45 3.39 -6.65
CA ASN A 321 -29.36 3.40 -8.12
C ASN A 321 -28.27 2.47 -8.66
N PHE A 322 -27.17 2.30 -7.91
CA PHE A 322 -26.11 1.37 -8.27
C PHE A 322 -26.59 -0.08 -8.19
N ARG A 323 -27.23 -0.49 -7.09
CA ARG A 323 -27.78 -1.85 -6.94
C ARG A 323 -28.91 -2.16 -7.91
N ASN A 324 -29.64 -1.14 -8.36
CA ASN A 324 -30.68 -1.26 -9.38
C ASN A 324 -30.11 -1.26 -10.82
N GLN A 325 -28.79 -1.14 -10.98
CA GLN A 325 -28.11 -1.06 -12.29
C GLN A 325 -28.70 0.01 -13.22
N GLU A 326 -29.04 1.20 -12.68
CA GLU A 326 -29.58 2.29 -13.48
C GLU A 326 -28.57 2.78 -14.55
N GLN A 327 -27.27 2.66 -14.27
CA GLN A 327 -26.19 2.87 -15.23
C GLN A 327 -25.64 1.50 -15.69
N LYS A 328 -26.23 0.98 -16.78
CA LYS A 328 -26.06 -0.40 -17.28
C LYS A 328 -24.64 -0.74 -17.75
N GLU A 329 -23.80 0.27 -17.93
CA GLU A 329 -22.40 0.09 -18.31
C GLU A 329 -21.60 -0.54 -17.18
N HIS A 330 -21.99 -0.36 -15.91
CA HIS A 330 -21.27 -0.97 -14.80
C HIS A 330 -21.40 -2.50 -14.78
N PRO A 331 -20.33 -3.24 -14.47
CA PRO A 331 -20.32 -4.71 -14.54
C PRO A 331 -21.26 -5.47 -13.59
N CYS A 332 -21.79 -4.83 -12.53
CA CYS A 332 -22.46 -5.52 -11.42
C CYS A 332 -23.64 -4.72 -10.91
#